data_AF-A0A820BNC8-F1
#
_entry.id   AF-A0A820BNC8-F1
#
_cell.length_a   1.000
_cell.length_b   1.000
_cell.length_c   1.000
_cell.angle_alpha   90.00
_cell.angle_beta   90.00
_cell.angle_gamma   90.00
#
_symmetry.space_group_name_H-M   'P 1'
#
loop_
_entity.id
_entity.type
_entity.pdbx_description
1 polymer ?
#
loop_
_entity_poly.entity_id
_entity_poly.type
_entity_poly.pdbx_seq_one_letter_code
_entity_poly.pdbx_strand_id
1 'polypeptide(L)'
;MIDNNITTTVDLIQTSKSVSNDLNFVSQNILVYLPLFFFIFGLLGFIGNVFTYLQPQLRSNTCCIYSLCGSFIDIITLSLDSFPNYFSGKYGITLPWSTSSGLCKFSIFLWAFLPYLAISFLYMAIIDRFAITCDHTSSIRRITQLRIVPRMIGLTILASGLFTLDAPLNHDLVPIYGCVSVNPTLTSIVYIIFSGLLQPITMITFVLLTYRNVRRSRGRVVSS
;
A
#
# COMPACT_ATOMS: atom_id res chain seq x y z
N MET A 1 56.03 -33.06 15.43
CA MET A 1 54.77 -32.97 16.20
C MET A 1 54.22 -31.54 16.14
N ILE A 2 54.08 -30.92 14.96
CA ILE A 2 53.54 -29.53 14.80
C ILE A 2 52.79 -29.39 13.47
N ASP A 3 51.94 -30.34 13.07
CA ASP A 3 51.24 -30.26 11.76
C ASP A 3 49.70 -30.46 11.82
N ASN A 4 49.12 -30.85 12.95
CA ASN A 4 47.68 -31.18 13.01
C ASN A 4 46.73 -30.01 13.36
N ASN A 5 47.25 -28.86 13.80
CA ASN A 5 46.42 -27.69 14.17
C ASN A 5 46.16 -26.71 13.01
N ILE A 6 46.95 -26.77 11.93
CA ILE A 6 46.82 -25.84 10.80
C ILE A 6 45.70 -26.31 9.86
N THR A 7 45.56 -27.62 9.67
CA THR A 7 44.53 -28.23 8.80
C THR A 7 43.11 -27.97 9.30
N THR A 8 42.86 -28.07 10.60
CA THR A 8 41.54 -27.87 11.20
C THR A 8 41.04 -26.42 11.12
N THR A 9 41.92 -25.43 11.14
CA THR A 9 41.53 -24.01 11.02
C THR A 9 41.23 -23.61 9.57
N VAL A 10 41.95 -24.18 8.60
CA VAL A 10 41.67 -23.97 7.17
C VAL A 10 40.33 -24.59 6.78
N ASP A 11 40.01 -25.79 7.28
CA ASP A 11 38.74 -26.47 7.01
C ASP A 11 37.52 -25.72 7.59
N LEU A 12 37.65 -25.12 8.78
CA LEU A 12 36.61 -24.28 9.40
C LEU A 12 36.38 -22.96 8.64
N ILE A 13 37.44 -22.34 8.13
CA ILE A 13 37.35 -21.12 7.31
C ILE A 13 36.74 -21.42 5.93
N GLN A 14 37.04 -22.59 5.36
CA GLN A 14 36.51 -22.99 4.06
C GLN A 14 35.02 -23.40 4.14
N THR A 15 34.64 -24.11 5.20
CA THR A 15 33.23 -24.45 5.48
C THR A 15 32.39 -23.21 5.79
N SER A 16 32.86 -22.28 6.62
CA SER A 16 32.14 -21.01 6.89
C SER A 16 31.95 -20.14 5.63
N LYS A 17 32.94 -20.10 4.72
CA LYS A 17 32.80 -19.42 3.42
C LYS A 17 31.79 -20.13 2.50
N SER A 18 31.77 -21.46 2.47
CA SER A 18 30.79 -22.21 1.67
C SER A 18 29.36 -21.99 2.16
N VAL A 19 29.13 -22.03 3.48
CA VAL A 19 27.81 -21.75 4.07
C VAL A 19 27.36 -20.31 3.80
N SER A 20 28.26 -19.32 3.89
CA SER A 20 27.93 -17.93 3.55
C SER A 20 27.55 -17.77 2.07
N ASN A 21 28.19 -18.52 1.18
CA ASN A 21 27.89 -18.47 -0.26
C ASN A 21 26.54 -19.11 -0.57
N ASP A 22 26.22 -20.25 0.05
CA ASP A 22 24.93 -20.92 -0.11
C ASP A 22 23.79 -20.06 0.44
N LEU A 23 23.98 -19.44 1.60
CA LEU A 23 23.00 -18.50 2.17
C LEU A 23 22.79 -17.28 1.28
N ASN A 24 23.86 -16.72 0.71
CA ASN A 24 23.76 -15.61 -0.23
C ASN A 24 23.02 -16.02 -1.51
N PHE A 25 23.28 -17.23 -2.03
CA PHE A 25 22.59 -17.76 -3.20
C PHE A 25 21.09 -17.93 -2.94
N VAL A 26 20.71 -18.54 -1.80
CA VAL A 26 19.30 -18.70 -1.41
C VAL A 26 18.63 -17.34 -1.20
N SER A 27 19.29 -16.42 -0.49
CA SER A 27 18.79 -15.07 -0.25
C SER A 27 18.52 -14.31 -1.55
N GLN A 28 19.47 -14.34 -2.50
CA GLN A 28 19.29 -13.69 -3.81
C GLN A 28 18.12 -14.29 -4.60
N ASN A 29 17.98 -15.61 -4.61
CA ASN A 29 16.85 -16.25 -5.29
C ASN A 29 15.51 -15.86 -4.65
N ILE A 30 15.43 -15.84 -3.31
CA ILE A 30 14.22 -15.41 -2.60
C ILE A 30 13.87 -13.97 -2.97
N LEU A 31 14.83 -13.04 -2.91
CA LEU A 31 14.59 -11.63 -3.24
C LEU A 31 14.09 -11.42 -4.67
N VAL A 32 14.53 -12.26 -5.62
CA VAL A 32 14.08 -12.18 -7.02
C VAL A 32 12.67 -12.76 -7.22
N TYR A 33 12.31 -13.88 -6.58
CA TYR A 33 11.00 -14.51 -6.78
C TYR A 33 9.89 -14.00 -5.85
N LEU A 34 10.24 -13.38 -4.72
CA LEU A 34 9.28 -12.88 -3.74
C LEU A 34 8.31 -11.82 -4.34
N PRO A 35 8.75 -10.83 -5.15
CA PRO A 35 7.83 -9.88 -5.79
C PRO A 35 6.86 -10.55 -6.76
N LEU A 36 7.28 -11.60 -7.48
CA LEU A 36 6.42 -12.35 -8.38
C LEU A 36 5.32 -13.10 -7.61
N PHE A 37 5.69 -13.70 -6.47
CA PHE A 37 4.73 -14.36 -5.59
C PHE A 37 3.68 -13.37 -5.08
N PHE A 38 4.10 -12.23 -4.53
CA PHE A 38 3.18 -11.17 -4.09
C PHE A 38 2.32 -10.64 -5.23
N PHE A 39 2.87 -10.51 -6.43
CA PHE A 39 2.12 -10.09 -7.61
C PHE A 39 0.99 -11.07 -7.93
N ILE A 40 1.26 -12.38 -8.02
CA ILE A 40 0.24 -13.38 -8.38
C ILE A 40 -0.88 -13.43 -7.33
N PHE A 41 -0.53 -13.55 -6.04
CA PHE A 41 -1.52 -13.64 -4.98
C PHE A 41 -2.28 -12.33 -4.76
N GLY A 42 -1.58 -11.20 -4.83
CA GLY A 42 -2.20 -9.87 -4.74
C GLY A 42 -3.17 -9.63 -5.89
N LEU A 43 -2.77 -9.94 -7.13
CA LEU A 43 -3.62 -9.78 -8.30
C LEU A 43 -4.88 -10.65 -8.21
N LEU A 44 -4.75 -11.92 -7.82
CA LEU A 44 -5.90 -12.81 -7.62
C LEU A 44 -6.86 -12.25 -6.55
N GLY A 45 -6.33 -11.75 -5.43
CA GLY A 45 -7.12 -11.14 -4.37
C GLY A 45 -7.89 -9.89 -4.85
N PHE A 46 -7.19 -8.96 -5.50
CA PHE A 46 -7.81 -7.72 -5.97
C PHE A 46 -8.79 -7.94 -7.14
N ILE A 47 -8.50 -8.87 -8.05
CA ILE A 47 -9.46 -9.27 -9.10
C ILE A 47 -10.71 -9.90 -8.47
N GLY A 48 -10.55 -10.75 -7.45
CA GLY A 48 -11.66 -11.30 -6.68
C GLY A 48 -12.52 -10.20 -6.04
N ASN A 49 -11.89 -9.18 -5.47
CA ASN A 49 -12.59 -8.00 -4.93
C ASN A 49 -13.36 -7.24 -6.02
N VAL A 50 -12.73 -7.00 -7.18
CA VAL A 50 -13.39 -6.34 -8.33
C VAL A 50 -14.63 -7.12 -8.77
N PHE A 51 -14.52 -8.44 -8.96
CA PHE A 51 -15.66 -9.26 -9.34
C PHE A 51 -16.77 -9.25 -8.29
N THR A 52 -16.40 -9.28 -7.00
CA THR A 52 -17.36 -9.23 -5.89
C THR A 52 -18.13 -7.92 -5.88
N TYR A 53 -17.44 -6.77 -6.00
CA TYR A 53 -18.09 -5.47 -5.97
C TYR A 53 -18.79 -5.08 -7.27
N LEU A 54 -18.50 -5.76 -8.38
CA LEU A 54 -19.20 -5.55 -9.65
C LEU A 54 -20.59 -6.20 -9.67
N GLN A 55 -20.89 -7.10 -8.73
CA GLN A 55 -22.21 -7.73 -8.63
C GLN A 55 -23.32 -6.68 -8.45
N PRO A 56 -24.42 -6.76 -9.24
CA PRO A 56 -25.48 -5.73 -9.26
C PRO A 56 -26.10 -5.44 -7.88
N GLN A 57 -26.21 -6.48 -7.04
CA GLN A 57 -26.80 -6.36 -5.70
C GLN A 57 -25.96 -5.47 -4.77
N LEU A 58 -24.63 -5.57 -4.86
CA LEU A 58 -23.70 -4.79 -4.02
C LEU A 58 -23.47 -3.37 -4.57
N ARG A 59 -23.69 -3.14 -5.86
CA ARG A 59 -23.47 -1.84 -6.52
C ARG A 59 -24.39 -0.72 -6.02
N SER A 60 -25.49 -1.08 -5.36
CA SER A 60 -26.39 -0.15 -4.68
C SER A 60 -25.77 0.47 -3.42
N ASN A 61 -24.73 -0.15 -2.86
CA ASN A 61 -24.06 0.29 -1.65
C ASN A 61 -22.86 1.19 -1.99
N THR A 62 -22.90 2.42 -1.49
CA THR A 62 -21.86 3.44 -1.66
C THR A 62 -20.49 2.99 -1.15
N CYS A 63 -20.46 2.23 -0.05
CA CYS A 63 -19.26 1.61 0.52
C CYS A 63 -18.55 0.69 -0.50
N CYS A 64 -19.31 -0.12 -1.23
CA CYS A 64 -18.78 -1.04 -2.24
C CYS A 64 -18.17 -0.30 -3.44
N ILE A 65 -18.70 0.89 -3.79
CA ILE A 65 -18.14 1.70 -4.88
C ILE A 65 -16.74 2.21 -4.50
N TYR A 66 -16.55 2.69 -3.27
CA TYR A 66 -15.22 3.10 -2.80
C TYR A 66 -14.24 1.93 -2.76
N SER A 67 -14.67 0.76 -2.25
CA SER A 67 -13.82 -0.44 -2.22
C SER A 67 -13.47 -0.96 -3.61
N LEU A 68 -14.38 -0.83 -4.59
CA LEU A 68 -14.12 -1.16 -5.99
C LEU A 68 -13.05 -0.23 -6.58
N CYS A 69 -13.18 1.08 -6.37
CA CYS A 69 -12.16 2.05 -6.80
C CYS A 69 -10.80 1.76 -6.17
N GLY A 70 -10.76 1.50 -4.86
CA GLY A 70 -9.54 1.08 -4.15
C GLY A 70 -8.90 -0.15 -4.78
N SER A 71 -9.69 -1.19 -5.07
CA SER A 71 -9.18 -2.43 -5.69
C SER A 71 -8.56 -2.20 -7.07
N PHE A 72 -9.09 -1.29 -7.88
CA PHE A 72 -8.46 -0.92 -9.15
C PHE A 72 -7.12 -0.21 -8.94
N ILE A 73 -7.04 0.71 -7.96
CA ILE A 73 -5.79 1.39 -7.63
C ILE A 73 -4.76 0.40 -7.07
N ASP A 74 -5.17 -0.57 -6.26
CA ASP A 74 -4.29 -1.63 -5.75
C ASP A 74 -3.71 -2.49 -6.88
N ILE A 75 -4.50 -2.86 -7.90
CA ILE A 75 -4.01 -3.58 -9.08
C ILE A 75 -2.95 -2.75 -9.82
N ILE A 76 -3.21 -1.46 -10.01
CA ILE A 76 -2.27 -0.54 -10.69
C ILE A 76 -0.98 -0.41 -9.87
N THR A 77 -1.11 -0.23 -8.55
CA THR A 77 0.02 -0.12 -7.61
C THR A 77 0.88 -1.37 -7.66
N LEU A 78 0.27 -2.55 -7.53
CA LEU A 78 0.96 -3.83 -7.58
C LEU A 78 1.68 -4.03 -8.93
N SER A 79 1.06 -3.59 -10.03
CA SER A 79 1.65 -3.64 -11.36
C SER A 79 2.82 -2.69 -11.55
N LEU A 80 2.79 -1.51 -10.92
CA LEU A 80 3.86 -0.50 -11.03
C LEU A 80 5.02 -0.72 -10.05
N ASP A 81 4.84 -1.52 -9.01
CA ASP A 81 5.88 -1.82 -8.04
C ASP A 81 6.49 -3.23 -8.25
N SER A 82 5.67 -4.28 -8.17
CA SER A 82 6.17 -5.65 -8.16
C SER A 82 6.69 -6.11 -9.53
N PHE A 83 6.08 -5.66 -10.62
CA PHE A 83 6.49 -6.06 -11.98
C PHE A 83 7.86 -5.47 -12.36
N PRO A 84 8.12 -4.15 -12.21
CA PRO A 84 9.46 -3.59 -12.41
C PRO A 84 10.54 -4.25 -11.57
N ASN A 85 10.26 -4.51 -10.29
CA ASN A 85 11.23 -5.10 -9.37
C ASN A 85 11.62 -6.53 -9.80
N TYR A 86 10.66 -7.32 -10.26
CA TYR A 86 10.94 -8.65 -10.80
C TYR A 86 11.78 -8.62 -12.08
N PHE A 87 11.44 -7.76 -13.05
CA PHE A 87 12.18 -7.67 -14.31
C PHE A 87 13.59 -7.13 -14.12
N SER A 88 13.75 -6.15 -13.23
CA SER A 88 15.05 -5.61 -12.83
C SER A 88 15.91 -6.70 -12.17
N GLY A 89 15.37 -7.42 -11.19
CA GLY A 89 16.11 -8.46 -10.46
C GLY A 89 16.46 -9.68 -11.29
N LYS A 90 15.59 -10.13 -12.20
CA LYS A 90 15.78 -11.36 -12.98
C LYS A 90 16.49 -11.14 -14.32
N TYR A 91 16.13 -10.09 -15.04
CA TYR A 91 16.58 -9.84 -16.41
C TYR A 91 17.50 -8.63 -16.54
N GLY A 92 17.73 -7.87 -15.46
CA GLY A 92 18.50 -6.63 -15.51
C GLY A 92 17.82 -5.52 -16.31
N ILE A 93 16.52 -5.66 -16.60
CA ILE A 93 15.74 -4.68 -17.37
C ILE A 93 15.15 -3.68 -16.39
N THR A 94 15.77 -2.51 -16.29
CA THR A 94 15.25 -1.39 -15.48
C THR A 94 14.38 -0.48 -16.31
N LEU A 95 13.24 -0.05 -15.77
CA LEU A 95 12.46 1.02 -16.37
C LEU A 95 13.25 2.34 -16.35
N PRO A 96 13.10 3.20 -17.37
CA PRO A 96 13.86 4.45 -17.51
C PRO A 96 13.34 5.57 -16.57
N TRP A 97 12.96 5.23 -15.34
CA TRP A 97 12.50 6.20 -14.34
C TRP A 97 13.62 7.17 -13.92
N SER A 98 14.88 6.71 -13.93
CA SER A 98 16.06 7.50 -13.55
C SER A 98 16.70 8.26 -14.72
N THR A 99 16.12 8.21 -15.92
CA THR A 99 16.72 8.85 -17.12
C THR A 99 16.56 10.37 -17.12
N SER A 100 15.50 10.90 -16.50
CA SER A 100 15.30 12.34 -16.37
C SER A 100 14.78 12.72 -14.99
N SER A 101 15.15 13.90 -14.49
CA SER A 101 14.67 14.40 -13.19
C SER A 101 13.13 14.48 -13.13
N GLY A 102 12.49 14.80 -14.25
CA GLY A 102 11.02 14.80 -14.34
C GLY A 102 10.40 13.41 -14.17
N LEU A 103 10.93 12.38 -14.85
CA LEU A 103 10.45 11.00 -14.73
C LEU A 103 10.72 10.42 -13.34
N CYS A 104 11.85 10.77 -12.75
CA CYS A 104 12.25 10.42 -11.38
C CYS A 104 11.19 10.89 -10.37
N LYS A 105 10.89 12.21 -10.40
CA LYS A 105 9.89 12.83 -9.53
C LYS A 105 8.49 12.28 -9.78
N PHE A 106 8.13 12.05 -11.04
CA PHE A 106 6.84 11.46 -11.40
C PHE A 106 6.68 10.02 -10.91
N SER A 107 7.73 9.20 -11.02
CA SER A 107 7.72 7.82 -10.52
C SER A 107 7.53 7.80 -9.00
N ILE A 108 8.26 8.64 -8.27
CA ILE A 108 8.13 8.76 -6.82
C ILE A 108 6.74 9.25 -6.43
N PHE A 109 6.21 10.23 -7.16
CA PHE A 109 4.84 10.70 -6.96
C PHE A 109 3.85 9.55 -7.14
N LEU A 110 3.91 8.76 -8.21
CA LEU A 110 3.01 7.63 -8.42
C LEU A 110 3.14 6.56 -7.32
N TRP A 111 4.37 6.24 -6.93
CA TRP A 111 4.64 5.26 -5.85
C TRP A 111 4.11 5.71 -4.49
N ALA A 112 4.10 7.02 -4.20
CA ALA A 112 3.50 7.54 -2.97
C ALA A 112 1.97 7.73 -3.09
N PHE A 113 1.51 8.25 -4.23
CA PHE A 113 0.13 8.64 -4.47
C PHE A 113 -0.83 7.45 -4.56
N LEU A 114 -0.48 6.40 -5.30
CA LEU A 114 -1.41 5.29 -5.54
C LEU A 114 -1.73 4.49 -4.27
N PRO A 115 -0.76 4.04 -3.46
CA PRO A 115 -1.08 3.36 -2.19
C PRO A 115 -1.87 4.28 -1.25
N TYR A 116 -1.49 5.56 -1.17
CA TYR A 116 -2.19 6.53 -0.32
C TYR A 116 -3.64 6.71 -0.77
N LEU A 117 -3.89 6.75 -2.07
CA LEU A 117 -5.22 6.85 -2.66
C LEU A 117 -6.07 5.61 -2.37
N ALA A 118 -5.50 4.41 -2.50
CA ALA A 118 -6.19 3.16 -2.18
C ALA A 118 -6.64 3.12 -0.71
N ILE A 119 -5.76 3.47 0.23
CA ILE A 119 -6.10 3.53 1.66
C ILE A 119 -7.11 4.66 1.93
N SER A 120 -7.03 5.78 1.21
CA SER A 120 -8.01 6.87 1.33
C SER A 120 -9.42 6.42 0.90
N PHE A 121 -9.53 5.59 -0.15
CA PHE A 121 -10.82 4.99 -0.53
C PHE A 121 -11.32 4.00 0.52
N LEU A 122 -10.44 3.18 1.10
CA LEU A 122 -10.80 2.28 2.19
C LEU A 122 -11.32 3.08 3.40
N TYR A 123 -10.66 4.18 3.75
CA TYR A 123 -11.05 5.05 4.84
C TYR A 123 -12.44 5.68 4.58
N MET A 124 -12.68 6.14 3.35
CA MET A 124 -14.00 6.63 2.92
C MET A 124 -15.07 5.54 2.99
N ALA A 125 -14.76 4.30 2.63
CA ALA A 125 -15.68 3.17 2.74
C ALA A 125 -16.07 2.88 4.21
N ILE A 126 -15.14 3.06 5.15
CA ILE A 126 -15.39 2.89 6.58
C ILE A 126 -16.24 4.04 7.13
N ILE A 127 -15.94 5.28 6.75
CA ILE A 127 -16.76 6.45 7.13
C ILE A 127 -18.19 6.29 6.60
N ASP A 128 -18.33 5.84 5.35
CA ASP A 128 -19.63 5.59 4.74
C ASP A 128 -20.42 4.51 5.51
N ARG A 129 -19.75 3.42 5.90
CA ARG A 129 -20.35 2.38 6.74
C ARG A 129 -20.74 2.91 8.13
N PHE A 130 -19.92 3.77 8.73
CA PHE A 130 -20.26 4.44 9.99
C PHE A 130 -21.49 5.34 9.82
N ALA A 131 -21.55 6.13 8.75
CA ALA A 131 -22.66 7.04 8.45
C ALA A 131 -24.00 6.32 8.32
N ILE A 132 -24.01 5.11 7.73
CA ILE A 132 -25.22 4.27 7.62
C ILE A 132 -25.74 3.83 8.99
N THR A 133 -24.86 3.65 9.98
CA THR A 133 -25.25 3.23 11.34
C THR A 133 -25.83 4.37 12.19
N CYS A 134 -25.73 5.61 11.73
CA CYS A 134 -26.30 6.77 12.42
C CYS A 134 -27.82 6.87 12.21
N ASP A 135 -28.51 7.52 13.16
CA ASP A 135 -29.97 7.71 13.10
C ASP A 135 -30.41 8.49 11.84
N HIS A 136 -31.64 8.24 11.39
CA HIS A 136 -32.21 8.78 10.14
C HIS A 136 -32.22 10.32 10.06
N THR A 137 -32.25 11.00 11.20
CA THR A 137 -32.29 12.47 11.30
C THR A 137 -30.90 13.12 11.26
N SER A 138 -29.82 12.33 11.29
CA SER A 138 -28.46 12.85 11.30
C SER A 138 -28.05 13.37 9.92
N SER A 139 -27.49 14.59 9.89
CA SER A 139 -26.87 15.20 8.71
C SER A 139 -25.82 14.29 8.04
N ILE A 140 -25.15 13.44 8.84
CA ILE A 140 -24.10 12.51 8.38
C ILE A 140 -24.65 11.51 7.35
N ARG A 141 -25.92 11.08 7.49
CA ARG A 141 -26.54 10.14 6.55
C ARG A 141 -26.79 10.74 5.16
N ARG A 142 -26.86 12.08 5.08
CA ARG A 142 -27.02 12.78 3.79
C ARG A 142 -25.78 12.62 2.90
N ILE A 143 -24.61 12.37 3.49
CA ILE A 143 -23.33 12.16 2.78
C ILE A 143 -23.33 10.82 2.02
N THR A 144 -24.06 9.82 2.50
CA THR A 144 -24.20 8.47 1.94
C THR A 144 -25.12 8.43 0.69
N GLN A 145 -25.58 9.57 0.19
CA GLN A 145 -26.40 9.58 -1.03
C GLN A 145 -25.54 9.22 -2.26
N LEU A 146 -25.99 8.23 -3.05
CA LEU A 146 -25.34 7.78 -4.30
C LEU A 146 -24.96 8.94 -5.24
N ARG A 147 -25.73 10.02 -5.26
CA ARG A 147 -25.47 11.22 -6.09
C ARG A 147 -24.22 12.00 -5.67
N ILE A 148 -23.80 11.89 -4.41
CA ILE A 148 -22.67 12.62 -3.82
C ILE A 148 -21.37 11.80 -3.93
N VAL A 149 -21.46 10.47 -4.04
CA VAL A 149 -20.31 9.56 -4.18
C VAL A 149 -19.27 10.00 -5.22
N PRO A 150 -19.62 10.30 -6.50
CA PRO A 150 -18.60 10.70 -7.48
C PRO A 150 -17.89 12.00 -7.10
N ARG A 151 -18.57 12.92 -6.41
CA ARG A 151 -17.95 14.17 -5.91
C ARG A 151 -16.98 13.87 -4.78
N MET A 152 -17.33 12.95 -3.87
CA MET A 152 -16.44 12.51 -2.79
C MET A 152 -15.22 11.79 -3.34
N ILE A 153 -15.37 10.91 -4.33
CA ILE A 153 -14.25 10.26 -5.01
C ILE A 153 -13.30 11.30 -5.60
N GLY A 154 -13.81 12.28 -6.33
CA GLY A 154 -13.00 13.36 -6.89
C GLY A 154 -12.28 14.18 -5.81
N LEU A 155 -12.96 14.52 -4.72
CA LEU A 155 -12.37 15.24 -3.59
C LEU A 155 -11.29 14.42 -2.89
N THR A 156 -11.50 13.10 -2.72
CA THR A 156 -10.49 12.18 -2.18
C THR A 156 -9.26 12.14 -3.07
N ILE A 157 -9.43 12.00 -4.39
CA ILE A 157 -8.31 12.02 -5.35
C ILE A 157 -7.51 13.33 -5.24
N LEU A 158 -8.20 14.48 -5.22
CA LEU A 158 -7.55 15.79 -5.09
C LEU A 158 -6.81 15.93 -3.76
N ALA A 159 -7.45 15.56 -2.65
CA ALA A 159 -6.84 15.62 -1.32
C ALA A 159 -5.60 14.70 -1.24
N SER A 160 -5.72 13.45 -1.70
CA SER A 160 -4.61 12.50 -1.77
C SER A 160 -3.47 13.03 -2.65
N GLY A 161 -3.78 13.70 -3.75
CA GLY A 161 -2.79 14.34 -4.60
C GLY A 161 -2.04 15.44 -3.84
N LEU A 162 -2.77 16.37 -3.21
CA LEU A 162 -2.17 17.47 -2.44
C LEU A 162 -1.27 16.98 -1.30
N PHE A 163 -1.70 15.97 -0.55
CA PHE A 163 -0.91 15.40 0.55
C PHE A 163 0.37 14.71 0.07
N THR A 164 0.37 14.16 -1.13
CA THR A 164 1.52 13.41 -1.67
C THR A 164 2.45 14.27 -2.53
N LEU A 165 2.12 15.55 -2.78
CA LEU A 165 3.00 16.48 -3.48
C LEU A 165 4.33 16.74 -2.75
N ASP A 166 4.39 16.53 -1.44
CA ASP A 166 5.64 16.63 -0.68
C ASP A 166 6.70 15.63 -1.18
N ALA A 167 6.29 14.45 -1.65
CA ALA A 167 7.20 13.42 -2.14
C ALA A 167 8.04 13.88 -3.34
N PRO A 168 7.48 14.31 -4.49
CA PRO A 168 8.28 14.79 -5.62
C PRO A 168 9.05 16.09 -5.34
N LEU A 169 8.62 16.90 -4.37
CA LEU A 169 9.34 18.14 -4.00
C LEU A 169 10.63 17.84 -3.23
N ASN A 170 10.61 16.80 -2.39
CA ASN A 170 11.75 16.43 -1.54
C ASN A 170 12.69 15.38 -2.17
N HIS A 171 12.51 15.03 -3.43
CA HIS A 171 13.39 14.09 -4.13
C HIS A 171 14.01 14.73 -5.36
N ASP A 172 15.29 14.45 -5.58
CA ASP A 172 15.99 14.88 -6.79
C ASP A 172 16.85 13.77 -7.38
N LEU A 173 17.20 13.95 -8.64
CA LEU A 173 18.06 13.02 -9.37
C LEU A 173 19.52 13.36 -9.06
N VAL A 174 20.18 12.51 -8.29
CA VAL A 174 21.62 12.63 -8.02
C VAL A 174 22.39 11.73 -8.99
N PRO A 175 23.41 12.25 -9.71
CA PRO A 175 24.26 11.43 -10.56
C PRO A 175 24.82 10.25 -9.76
N ILE A 176 24.85 9.05 -10.36
CA ILE A 176 25.34 7.79 -9.75
C ILE A 176 24.35 7.13 -8.76
N TYR A 177 23.69 7.91 -7.91
CA TYR A 177 22.79 7.37 -6.87
C TYR A 177 21.33 7.25 -7.30
N GLY A 178 20.93 7.89 -8.41
CA GLY A 178 19.56 7.85 -8.91
C GLY A 178 18.63 8.80 -8.15
N CYS A 179 17.36 8.42 -8.00
CA CYS A 179 16.35 9.24 -7.33
C CYS A 179 16.52 9.14 -5.82
N VAL A 180 16.95 10.22 -5.16
CA VAL A 180 17.19 10.23 -3.71
C VAL A 180 16.51 11.42 -3.04
N SER A 181 16.15 11.24 -1.77
CA SER A 181 15.57 12.31 -0.96
C SER A 181 16.63 13.34 -0.57
N VAL A 182 16.29 14.63 -0.68
CA VAL A 182 17.13 15.74 -0.24
C VAL A 182 17.30 15.73 1.29
N ASN A 183 16.26 15.34 2.02
CA ASN A 183 16.24 15.30 3.48
C ASN A 183 15.61 13.99 3.98
N PRO A 184 16.33 12.85 3.92
CA PRO A 184 15.77 11.53 4.18
C PRO A 184 15.23 11.37 5.60
N THR A 185 15.83 12.03 6.58
CA THR A 185 15.40 11.97 7.99
C THR A 185 14.04 12.62 8.20
N LEU A 186 13.85 13.84 7.68
CA LEU A 186 12.59 14.57 7.77
C LEU A 186 11.47 13.82 7.04
N THR A 187 11.71 13.41 5.79
CA THR A 187 10.73 12.67 4.98
C THR A 187 10.32 11.37 5.66
N SER A 188 11.26 10.63 6.24
CA SER A 188 10.96 9.39 6.97
C SER A 188 10.11 9.64 8.22
N ILE A 189 10.43 10.68 9.01
CA ILE A 189 9.66 11.03 10.22
C ILE A 189 8.22 11.41 9.86
N VAL A 190 8.05 12.28 8.85
CA VAL A 190 6.71 12.71 8.38
C VAL A 190 5.91 11.50 7.89
N TYR A 191 6.53 10.63 7.07
CA TYR A 191 5.86 9.45 6.55
C TYR A 191 5.43 8.48 7.67
N ILE A 192 6.30 8.22 8.66
CA ILE A 192 5.99 7.33 9.79
C ILE A 192 4.84 7.92 10.63
N ILE A 193 4.84 9.21 10.91
CA ILE A 193 3.80 9.83 11.74
C ILE A 193 2.45 9.84 11.03
N PHE A 194 2.40 10.35 9.79
CA PHE A 194 1.14 10.52 9.07
C PHE A 194 0.61 9.21 8.50
N SER A 195 1.44 8.48 7.75
CA SER A 195 1.03 7.22 7.10
C SER A 195 1.09 6.04 8.07
N GLY A 196 2.11 6.00 8.94
CA GLY A 196 2.35 4.85 9.83
C GLY A 196 1.53 4.84 11.12
N LEU A 197 1.23 6.00 11.71
CA LEU A 197 0.53 6.07 13.01
C LEU A 197 -0.86 6.70 12.89
N LEU A 198 -0.96 7.90 12.33
CA LEU A 198 -2.22 8.66 12.32
C LEU A 198 -3.32 7.95 11.52
N GLN A 199 -2.98 7.43 10.34
CA GLN A 199 -3.92 6.73 9.47
C GLN A 199 -4.50 5.44 10.09
N PRO A 200 -3.72 4.49 10.64
CA PRO A 200 -4.30 3.32 11.29
C PRO A 200 -5.05 3.66 12.58
N ILE A 201 -4.60 4.64 13.39
CA ILE A 201 -5.31 5.05 14.62
C ILE A 201 -6.70 5.60 14.27
N THR A 202 -6.80 6.47 13.27
CA THR A 202 -8.08 7.02 12.82
C THR A 202 -8.98 5.92 12.25
N MET A 203 -8.44 5.03 11.41
CA MET A 203 -9.18 3.90 10.86
C MET A 203 -9.74 2.98 11.96
N ILE A 204 -8.92 2.59 12.94
CA ILE A 204 -9.36 1.77 14.09
C ILE A 204 -10.46 2.48 14.88
N THR A 205 -10.31 3.79 15.10
CA THR A 205 -11.32 4.59 15.81
C THR A 205 -12.68 4.51 15.11
N PHE A 206 -12.74 4.70 13.79
CA PHE A 206 -13.99 4.59 13.04
C PHE A 206 -14.57 3.17 13.01
N VAL A 207 -13.71 2.15 12.94
CA VAL A 207 -14.15 0.75 13.03
C VAL A 207 -14.78 0.46 14.39
N LEU A 208 -14.17 0.91 15.48
CA LEU A 208 -14.71 0.76 16.85
C LEU A 208 -16.01 1.52 17.03
N LEU A 209 -16.11 2.75 16.50
CA LEU A 209 -17.34 3.53 16.54
C LEU A 209 -18.47 2.85 15.75
N THR A 210 -18.16 2.32 14.56
CA THR A 210 -19.11 1.53 13.75
C THR A 210 -19.59 0.30 14.52
N TYR A 211 -18.67 -0.44 15.15
CA TYR A 211 -19.01 -1.61 15.96
C TYR A 211 -19.92 -1.26 17.14
N ARG A 212 -19.61 -0.18 17.87
CA ARG A 212 -20.43 0.30 19.00
C ARG A 212 -21.84 0.69 18.56
N ASN A 213 -21.98 1.38 17.42
CA ASN A 213 -23.28 1.77 16.89
C ASN A 213 -24.11 0.56 16.45
N VAL A 214 -23.51 -0.39 15.73
CA VAL A 214 -24.20 -1.63 15.33
C VAL A 214 -24.69 -2.42 16.55
N ARG A 215 -23.88 -2.53 17.61
CA ARG A 215 -24.27 -3.21 18.84
C ARG A 215 -25.46 -2.52 19.53
N ARG A 216 -25.46 -1.18 19.58
CA ARG A 216 -26.58 -0.40 20.12
C ARG A 216 -27.86 -0.60 19.31
N SER A 217 -27.78 -0.58 17.98
CA SER A 217 -28.93 -0.77 17.11
C SER A 217 -29.53 -2.18 17.26
N ARG A 218 -28.70 -3.23 17.37
CA ARG A 218 -29.19 -4.59 17.63
C ARG A 218 -29.89 -4.71 18.99
N GLY A 219 -29.37 -4.04 20.03
CA GLY A 219 -30.01 -4.02 21.34
C GLY A 219 -31.43 -3.44 21.33
N ARG A 220 -31.68 -2.39 20.53
CA ARG A 220 -33.01 -1.77 20.40
C ARG A 220 -34.05 -2.71 19.77
N VAL A 221 -33.65 -3.54 18.81
CA VAL A 221 -34.54 -4.47 18.10
C VAL A 221 -34.94 -5.67 18.97
N VAL A 222 -34.06 -6.09 19.89
CA VAL A 222 -34.35 -7.21 20.80
C VAL A 222 -35.19 -6.77 22.01
N SER A 223 -35.22 -5.46 22.32
CA SER A 223 -36.00 -4.89 23.43
C SER A 223 -37.38 -4.34 23.03
N SER A 224 -37.77 -4.45 21.75
CA SER A 224 -39.12 -4.10 21.25
C SER A 224 -39.89 -5.36 20.91
#